data_AF-A0A7C4HQR4-F1
#
_entry.id   AF-A0A7C4HQR4-F1
#
_cell.length_a   1.000
_cell.length_b   1.000
_cell.length_c   1.000
_cell.angle_alpha   90.00
_cell.angle_beta   90.00
_cell.angle_gamma   90.00
#
_symmetry.space_group_name_H-M   'P 1'
#
loop_
_entity.id
_entity.type
_entity.pdbx_description
1 polymer ?
#
loop_
_entity_poly.entity_id
_entity_poly.type
_entity_poly.pdbx_seq_one_letter_code
_entity_poly.pdbx_strand_id
1 'polypeptide(L)' 'MVVTHETPNASTKIIKIPDVCIGLGIQCMNPFTMLRLEKARFVLGPRLSTPR' A
#
# COMPACT_ATOMS: atom_id res chain seq x y z
N MET A 1 -4.59 10.02 -5.38
CA MET A 1 -4.18 9.35 -4.13
C MET A 1 -3.39 8.11 -4.49
N VAL A 2 -2.23 7.91 -3.89
CA VAL A 2 -1.36 6.73 -4.10
C VAL A 2 -1.45 5.80 -2.88
N VAL A 3 -1.51 4.49 -3.11
CA VAL A 3 -1.53 3.48 -2.04
C VAL A 3 -0.28 2.61 -2.17
N THR A 4 0.53 2.54 -1.12
CA THR A 4 1.76 1.73 -1.10
C THR A 4 2.05 1.20 0.30
N HIS A 5 2.64 0.01 0.38
CA HIS A 5 3.11 -0.57 1.65
C HIS A 5 4.52 -0.10 2.03
N GLU A 6 5.16 0.70 1.19
CA GLU A 6 6.46 1.29 1.46
C GLU A 6 6.37 2.39 2.52
N THR A 7 7.43 2.54 3.31
CA THR A 7 7.64 3.65 4.25
C THR A 7 8.67 4.62 3.69
N PRO A 8 8.51 5.95 3.89
CA PRO A 8 9.49 6.95 3.47
C PRO A 8 10.92 6.57 3.88
N ASN A 9 11.89 6.89 3.04
CA ASN A 9 13.29 6.62 3.31
C ASN A 9 14.16 7.79 2.88
N ALA A 10 14.90 8.36 3.81
CA ALA A 10 15.79 9.51 3.58
C ALA A 10 17.06 9.16 2.77
N SER A 11 17.03 8.12 1.94
CA SER A 11 18.16 7.74 1.10
C SER A 11 18.20 8.60 -0.15
N THR A 12 19.37 9.14 -0.46
CA THR A 12 19.62 9.92 -1.69
C THR A 12 19.87 9.04 -2.91
N LYS A 13 20.10 7.74 -2.73
CA LYS A 13 20.39 6.78 -3.82
C LYS A 13 19.16 5.96 -4.22
N ILE A 14 18.22 5.74 -3.31
CA ILE A 14 17.02 4.93 -3.53
C ILE A 14 15.83 5.72 -3.03
N ILE A 15 15.06 6.25 -3.98
CA ILE A 15 13.86 7.02 -3.72
C ILE A 15 12.68 6.05 -3.66
N LYS A 16 11.91 6.07 -2.58
CA LYS A 16 10.68 5.28 -2.46
C LYS A 16 9.48 6.07 -2.94
N ILE A 17 8.40 5.36 -3.26
CA ILE A 17 7.12 5.97 -3.69
C ILE A 17 6.65 7.09 -2.73
N PRO A 18 6.62 6.90 -1.40
CA PRO A 18 6.19 7.95 -0.47
C PRO A 18 7.07 9.21 -0.52
N ASP A 19 8.38 9.11 -0.78
CA ASP A 19 9.27 10.28 -0.83
C ASP A 19 8.92 11.19 -2.01
N VAL A 20 8.61 10.59 -3.18
CA VAL A 20 8.13 11.33 -4.37
C VAL A 20 6.77 11.97 -4.08
N CYS A 21 5.85 11.23 -3.44
CA CYS A 21 4.53 11.75 -3.11
C CYS A 21 4.61 12.98 -2.19
N ILE A 22 5.51 12.96 -1.20
CA ILE A 22 5.77 14.12 -0.33
C ILE A 22 6.31 15.30 -1.13
N GLY A 23 7.33 15.08 -1.97
CA GLY A 23 7.94 16.14 -2.77
C GLY A 23 6.98 16.79 -3.77
N LEU A 24 5.98 16.05 -4.26
CA LEU A 24 4.98 16.55 -5.21
C LEU A 24 3.66 17.00 -4.56
N GLY A 25 3.53 16.90 -3.23
CA GLY A 25 2.28 17.22 -2.53
C GLY A 25 1.12 16.27 -2.86
N ILE A 26 1.42 15.04 -3.28
CA ILE A 26 0.42 14.02 -3.61
C ILE A 26 0.09 13.22 -2.35
N GLN A 27 -1.20 13.07 -2.04
CA GLN A 27 -1.63 12.25 -0.92
C GLN A 27 -1.27 10.77 -1.12
N CYS A 28 -0.54 10.22 -0.16
CA CYS A 28 -0.09 8.83 -0.10
C CYS A 28 -0.61 8.19 1.21
N MET A 29 -1.03 6.92 1.16
CA MET A 29 -1.40 6.16 2.36
C MET A 29 -1.06 4.68 2.25
N ASN A 30 -1.00 4.00 3.39
CA ASN A 30 -0.81 2.55 3.43
C ASN A 30 -2.12 1.81 3.08
N PRO A 31 -2.04 0.54 2.64
CA PRO A 31 -3.23 -0.25 2.26
C PRO A 31 -4.23 -0.39 3.41
N PHE A 32 -3.76 -0.56 4.64
CA PHE A 32 -4.62 -0.75 5.80
C PHE A 32 -5.37 0.54 6.19
N THR A 33 -4.79 1.71 5.95
CA THR A 33 -5.44 3.01 6.15
C THR A 33 -6.52 3.19 5.10
N MET A 34 -6.23 2.87 3.83
CA MET A 34 -7.21 2.89 2.74
C MET A 34 -8.41 2.00 3.05
N LEU A 35 -8.18 0.74 3.44
CA LEU A 35 -9.25 -0.20 3.77
C LEU A 35 -10.15 0.30 4.92
N ARG A 36 -9.58 0.95 5.93
CA ARG A 36 -10.36 1.52 7.04
C ARG A 36 -11.24 2.69 6.60
N LEU A 37 -10.73 3.55 5.72
CA LEU A 37 -11.47 4.68 5.15
C LEU A 37 -12.63 4.18 4.27
N GLU A 38 -12.34 3.21 3.41
CA GLU A 38 -13.32 2.59 2.50
C GLU A 38 -14.23 1.57 3.18
N LYS A 39 -14.04 1.29 4.48
CA LYS A 39 -14.75 0.25 5.25
C LYS A 39 -14.71 -1.12 4.56
N ALA A 40 -13.60 -1.43 3.91
CA ALA A 40 -13.38 -2.65 3.15
C ALA A 40 -12.51 -3.65 3.93
N ARG A 41 -12.60 -4.93 3.56
CA ARG A 41 -11.77 -6.01 4.11
C ARG A 41 -11.34 -6.97 3.01
N PHE A 42 -10.17 -7.58 3.16
CA PHE A 42 -9.77 -8.69 2.29
C PHE A 42 -10.63 -9.92 2.58
N VAL A 43 -11.08 -10.59 1.51
CA VAL A 43 -11.79 -11.87 1.59
C VAL A 43 -10.86 -12.93 0.99
N LEU A 44 -10.54 -13.96 1.78
CA LEU A 44 -9.76 -15.10 1.28
C LEU A 44 -10.59 -15.86 0.26
N GLY A 45 -10.00 -16.11 -0.91
CA GLY A 45 -10.61 -16.95 -1.94
C GLY A 45 -10.75 -18.41 -1.47
N PRO A 46 -11.57 -19.22 -2.18
CA PRO A 46 -11.71 -20.63 -1.87
C PRO A 46 -10.35 -21.33 -1.93
N ARG A 47 -10.06 -22.18 -0.94
CA ARG A 47 -8.92 -23.08 -1.03
C ARG A 47 -9.22 -24.08 -2.14
N LEU A 48 -8.43 -24.06 -3.21
CA LEU A 48 -8.37 -25.18 -4.13
C LEU A 48 -7.85 -26.36 -3.32
N SER A 49 -8.75 -27.24 -2.87
CA SER A 49 -8.35 -28.53 -2.34
C SER A 49 -7.69 -29.29 -3.49
N THR A 50 -6.37 -29.44 -3.43
CA THR A 50 -5.68 -30.42 -4.28
C THR A 50 -6.36 -31.77 -4.07
N PRO A 51 -6.77 -32.46 -5.14
CA PRO A 51 -7.32 -33.81 -5.01
C PRO A 51 -6.24 -34.69 -4.35
N ARG A 52 -6.64 -35.37 -3.27
CA ARG A 52 -5.80 -36.36 -2.59
C ARG A 52 -5.88 -37.68 -3.34
#